data_AF-A0A973H4T5-F1
#
_entry.id   AF-A0A973H4T5-F1
#
_cell.length_a   1.000
_cell.length_b   1.000
_cell.length_c   1.000
_cell.angle_alpha   90.00
_cell.angle_beta   90.00
_cell.angle_gamma   90.00
#
_symmetry.space_group_name_H-M   'P 1'
#
loop_
_entity.id
_entity.type
_entity.pdbx_description
1 polymer ?
#
loop_
_entity_poly.entity_id
_entity_poly.type
_entity_poly.pdbx_seq_one_letter_code
_entity_poly.pdbx_strand_id
1 'polypeptide(L)'
;MRLARRTTLSVAVVAALGVAALPAQAGPHTTQRTERASVSTHGRQADGPSGRPVLSADGRYVAFVSTATDLVPGDTNGVADAFVHDLRTGRTQRVAEGPATDVALSGDGRRVVVATAAALTRDDDNGLDDIYLVDRRTHRTERVSHGHPDVPPRYLLNYSPAISANG
;
A
#
# COMPACT_ATOMS: atom_id res chain seq x y z
N MET A 1 -20.37 9.01 -92.66
CA MET A 1 -21.53 9.47 -91.85
C MET A 1 -21.06 9.77 -90.44
N ARG A 2 -21.23 11.05 -90.04
CA ARG A 2 -21.30 11.67 -88.70
C ARG A 2 -20.25 11.34 -87.62
N LEU A 3 -19.35 12.32 -87.46
CA LEU A 3 -18.68 12.77 -86.23
C LEU A 3 -19.66 13.02 -85.05
N ALA A 4 -19.17 12.81 -83.83
CA ALA A 4 -19.50 13.59 -82.62
C ALA A 4 -18.30 13.47 -81.64
N ARG A 5 -17.32 14.38 -81.63
CA ARG A 5 -17.19 15.65 -80.89
C ARG A 5 -17.54 15.64 -79.39
N ARG A 6 -16.46 15.76 -78.59
CA ARG A 6 -16.24 16.53 -77.34
C ARG A 6 -17.05 16.07 -76.11
N THR A 7 -16.48 15.96 -74.91
CA THR A 7 -15.85 17.06 -74.13
C THR A 7 -14.93 16.54 -73.02
N THR A 8 -13.85 17.28 -72.80
CA THR A 8 -12.92 17.20 -71.66
C THR A 8 -13.61 17.65 -70.36
N LEU A 9 -13.27 17.03 -69.23
CA LEU A 9 -13.44 17.61 -67.90
C LEU A 9 -12.13 17.41 -67.14
N SER A 10 -11.32 18.47 -67.07
CA SER A 10 -10.17 18.56 -66.19
C SER A 10 -10.67 18.88 -64.79
N VAL A 11 -10.47 17.97 -63.84
CA VAL A 11 -10.62 18.31 -62.42
C VAL A 11 -9.30 18.91 -61.95
N ALA A 12 -9.27 20.23 -61.78
CA ALA A 12 -8.23 20.89 -61.01
C ALA A 12 -8.57 20.71 -59.53
N VAL A 13 -7.82 19.87 -58.81
CA VAL A 13 -7.81 19.89 -57.35
C VAL A 13 -6.77 20.91 -56.92
N VAL A 14 -7.24 22.03 -56.39
CA VAL A 14 -6.40 23.01 -55.69
C VAL A 14 -5.99 22.37 -54.37
N ALA A 15 -4.71 22.04 -54.22
CA ALA A 15 -4.14 21.66 -52.93
C ALA A 15 -4.06 22.91 -52.04
N ALA A 16 -4.99 23.06 -51.10
CA ALA A 16 -4.81 23.98 -49.98
C ALA A 16 -3.76 23.38 -49.04
N LEU A 17 -2.65 24.12 -48.83
CA LEU A 17 -1.66 23.82 -47.80
C LEU A 17 -2.33 23.96 -46.42
N GLY A 18 -2.85 22.85 -45.89
CA GLY A 18 -3.15 22.75 -44.47
C GLY A 18 -1.84 22.77 -43.71
N VAL A 19 -1.61 23.81 -42.91
CA VAL A 19 -0.53 23.81 -41.92
C VAL A 19 -0.83 22.66 -40.96
N ALA A 20 -0.09 21.56 -41.09
CA ALA A 20 -0.09 20.52 -40.08
C ALA A 20 0.49 21.13 -38.82
N ALA A 21 -0.37 21.42 -37.84
CA ALA A 21 0.11 21.62 -36.47
C ALA A 21 0.82 20.32 -36.08
N LEU A 22 2.14 20.40 -35.86
CA LEU A 22 2.90 19.31 -35.28
C LEU A 22 2.18 18.89 -33.99
N PRO A 23 2.00 17.58 -33.71
CA PRO A 23 1.54 17.19 -32.39
C PRO A 23 2.53 17.75 -31.38
N ALA A 24 2.03 18.59 -30.46
CA ALA A 24 2.81 19.04 -29.33
C ALA A 24 3.40 17.79 -28.67
N GLN A 25 4.72 17.68 -28.66
CA GLN A 25 5.41 16.62 -27.95
C GLN A 25 5.18 16.91 -26.46
N ALA A 26 4.10 16.38 -25.90
CA ALA A 26 3.99 16.21 -24.48
C ALA A 26 5.20 15.35 -24.10
N GLY A 27 6.22 15.96 -23.49
CA GLY A 27 7.27 15.21 -22.82
C GLY A 27 6.63 14.23 -21.84
N PRO A 28 7.33 13.17 -21.41
CA PRO A 28 6.77 12.22 -20.45
C PRO A 28 6.49 12.95 -19.14
N HIS A 29 5.29 13.49 -19.01
CA HIS A 29 4.67 13.74 -17.74
C HIS A 29 4.34 12.35 -17.23
N THR A 30 5.15 11.86 -16.31
CA THR A 30 4.80 10.70 -15.49
C THR A 30 3.39 10.96 -14.99
N THR A 31 2.42 10.20 -15.50
CA THR A 31 1.04 10.33 -15.07
C THR A 31 1.02 10.10 -13.57
N GLN A 32 0.61 11.13 -12.82
CA GLN A 32 0.41 10.97 -11.38
C GLN A 32 -0.63 9.87 -11.19
N ARG A 33 -0.22 8.75 -10.59
CA ARG A 33 -1.07 7.61 -10.30
C ARG A 33 -1.31 7.58 -8.80
N THR A 34 -2.55 7.82 -8.40
CA THR A 34 -3.00 7.61 -7.02
C THR A 34 -3.54 6.19 -6.89
N GLU A 35 -3.12 5.46 -5.86
CA GLU A 35 -3.63 4.13 -5.55
C GLU A 35 -3.99 3.97 -4.07
N ARG A 36 -4.97 3.13 -3.76
CA ARG A 36 -5.37 2.77 -2.39
C ARG A 36 -4.58 1.53 -1.96
N ALA A 37 -3.79 1.66 -0.90
CA ALA A 37 -3.01 0.54 -0.37
C ALA A 37 -3.81 -0.37 0.59
N SER A 38 -4.84 0.15 1.25
CA SER A 38 -5.71 -0.63 2.16
C SER A 38 -6.77 -1.43 1.41
N VAL A 39 -6.31 -2.32 0.53
CA VAL A 39 -7.15 -3.23 -0.25
C VAL A 39 -6.72 -4.67 0.01
N SER A 40 -7.60 -5.63 -0.22
CA SER A 40 -7.21 -7.05 -0.20
C SER A 40 -6.28 -7.39 -1.36
N THR A 41 -5.70 -8.60 -1.33
CA THR A 41 -4.86 -9.10 -2.44
C THR A 41 -5.59 -9.14 -3.80
N HIS A 42 -6.93 -9.15 -3.80
CA HIS A 42 -7.75 -9.11 -5.01
C HIS A 42 -8.19 -7.68 -5.38
N GLY A 43 -7.62 -6.66 -4.75
CA GLY A 43 -7.97 -5.26 -4.97
C GLY A 43 -9.35 -4.86 -4.41
N ARG A 44 -9.98 -5.70 -3.58
CA ARG A 44 -11.26 -5.35 -2.94
C ARG A 44 -11.02 -4.30 -1.86
N GLN A 45 -11.93 -3.34 -1.78
CA GLN A 45 -11.92 -2.35 -0.72
C GLN A 45 -12.20 -3.01 0.63
N ALA A 46 -11.42 -2.62 1.64
CA ALA A 46 -11.60 -3.01 3.02
C ALA A 46 -13.02 -2.67 3.54
N ASP A 47 -13.60 -3.58 4.31
CA ASP A 47 -14.89 -3.42 4.98
C ASP A 47 -14.83 -2.64 6.31
N GLY A 48 -13.62 -2.26 6.76
CA GLY A 48 -13.38 -1.52 7.98
C GLY A 48 -12.38 -0.36 7.81
N PRO A 49 -12.29 0.56 8.79
CA PRO A 49 -11.31 1.63 8.78
C PRO A 49 -9.86 1.12 8.80
N SER A 50 -8.97 1.91 8.20
CA SER A 50 -7.52 1.72 8.25
C SER A 50 -6.84 3.02 8.67
N GLY A 51 -5.71 2.92 9.38
CA GLY A 51 -4.95 4.07 9.88
C GLY A 51 -3.46 3.75 10.08
N ARG A 52 -2.71 4.75 10.56
CA ARG A 52 -1.27 4.67 10.86
C ARG A 52 -0.43 4.11 9.69
N PRO A 53 -0.57 4.68 8.47
CA PRO A 53 0.17 4.19 7.32
C PRO A 53 1.66 4.55 7.42
N VAL A 54 2.53 3.64 7.01
CA VAL A 54 3.97 3.86 6.85
C VAL A 54 4.40 3.31 5.49
N LEU A 55 5.18 4.09 4.74
CA LEU A 55 5.74 3.69 3.45
C LEU A 55 7.21 3.30 3.60
N SER A 56 7.63 2.23 2.93
CA SER A 56 9.03 1.82 2.90
C SER A 56 9.90 2.84 2.17
N ALA A 57 11.18 2.89 2.51
CA ALA A 57 12.11 3.82 1.88
C ALA A 57 12.25 3.58 0.37
N ASP A 58 12.12 2.33 -0.08
CA ASP A 58 12.10 1.96 -1.49
C ASP A 58 10.74 2.21 -2.19
N GLY A 59 9.74 2.69 -1.45
CA GLY A 59 8.40 3.00 -1.95
C GLY A 59 7.57 1.77 -2.36
N ARG A 60 8.02 0.55 -2.06
CA ARG A 60 7.34 -0.68 -2.48
C ARG A 60 6.27 -1.18 -1.52
N TYR A 61 6.44 -0.98 -0.22
CA TYR A 61 5.58 -1.56 0.80
C TYR A 61 4.90 -0.49 1.62
N VAL A 62 3.59 -0.66 1.86
CA VAL A 62 2.82 0.16 2.79
C VAL A 62 2.39 -0.72 3.96
N ALA A 63 2.86 -0.40 5.16
CA ALA A 63 2.34 -0.97 6.39
C ALA A 63 1.19 -0.09 6.92
N PHE A 64 0.17 -0.71 7.50
CA PHE A 64 -0.96 0.01 8.11
C PHE A 64 -1.69 -0.88 9.13
N VAL A 65 -2.48 -0.25 9.98
CA VAL A 65 -3.37 -0.92 10.94
C VAL A 65 -4.81 -0.85 10.43
N SER A 66 -5.58 -1.93 10.54
CA SER A 66 -6.98 -1.94 10.09
C SER A 66 -7.87 -2.86 10.90
N THR A 67 -9.13 -2.47 11.11
CA THR A 67 -10.17 -3.32 11.73
C THR A 67 -10.98 -4.08 10.68
N ALA A 68 -10.50 -4.15 9.44
CA ALA A 68 -11.22 -4.75 8.33
C ALA A 68 -11.03 -6.27 8.33
N THR A 69 -12.11 -7.03 8.13
CA THR A 69 -12.13 -8.50 8.22
C THR A 69 -11.89 -9.17 6.86
N ASP A 70 -11.85 -8.40 5.77
CA ASP A 70 -11.80 -8.92 4.40
C ASP A 70 -10.53 -8.60 3.62
N LEU A 71 -9.50 -8.06 4.29
CA LEU A 71 -8.18 -7.79 3.70
C LEU A 71 -7.39 -9.07 3.41
N VAL A 72 -7.52 -10.08 4.27
CA VAL A 72 -6.94 -11.42 4.11
C VAL A 72 -7.96 -12.49 4.53
N PRO A 73 -7.91 -13.71 3.96
CA PRO A 73 -8.76 -14.80 4.42
C PRO A 73 -8.46 -15.17 5.88
N GLY A 74 -9.51 -15.45 6.66
CA GLY A 74 -9.37 -15.93 8.04
C GLY A 74 -9.14 -14.83 9.09
N ASP A 75 -9.33 -13.57 8.73
CA ASP A 75 -9.35 -12.48 9.71
C ASP A 75 -10.74 -12.35 10.36
N THR A 76 -10.83 -12.78 11.63
CA THR A 76 -12.12 -12.94 12.32
C THR A 76 -12.09 -12.49 13.78
N ASN A 77 -11.01 -11.85 14.24
CA ASN A 77 -10.84 -11.52 15.65
C ASN A 77 -11.60 -10.26 16.09
N GLY A 78 -12.11 -9.47 15.14
CA GLY A 78 -12.92 -8.27 15.39
C GLY A 78 -12.14 -7.11 16.02
N VAL A 79 -10.81 -7.14 15.98
CA VAL A 79 -9.93 -6.06 16.47
C VAL A 79 -9.04 -5.56 15.33
N ALA A 80 -8.32 -4.45 15.57
CA ALA A 80 -7.42 -3.90 14.56
C ALA A 80 -6.16 -4.77 14.43
N ASP A 81 -5.86 -5.26 13.24
CA ASP A 81 -4.65 -6.03 12.92
C ASP A 81 -3.63 -5.16 12.17
N ALA A 82 -2.35 -5.59 12.14
CA ALA A 82 -1.32 -4.94 11.34
C ALA A 82 -1.10 -5.66 10.01
N PHE A 83 -1.06 -4.89 8.92
CA PHE A 83 -0.94 -5.38 7.55
C PHE A 83 0.22 -4.73 6.81
N VAL A 84 0.71 -5.43 5.78
CA VAL A 84 1.60 -4.86 4.77
C VAL A 84 1.05 -5.16 3.37
N HIS A 85 0.95 -4.11 2.56
CA HIS A 85 0.61 -4.18 1.14
C HIS A 85 1.86 -3.97 0.28
N ASP A 86 2.11 -4.87 -0.68
CA ASP A 86 3.16 -4.74 -1.69
C ASP A 86 2.59 -4.04 -2.93
N LEU A 87 2.93 -2.77 -3.12
CA LEU A 87 2.44 -1.92 -4.21
C LEU A 87 2.85 -2.44 -5.60
N ARG A 88 3.90 -3.28 -5.68
CA ARG A 88 4.34 -3.87 -6.94
C ARG A 88 3.50 -5.09 -7.33
N THR A 89 3.05 -5.87 -6.35
CA THR A 89 2.33 -7.14 -6.62
C THR A 89 0.85 -7.08 -6.28
N GLY A 90 0.39 -6.03 -5.60
CA GLY A 90 -0.97 -5.89 -5.10
C GLY A 90 -1.30 -6.83 -3.94
N ARG A 91 -0.30 -7.53 -3.38
CA ARG A 91 -0.52 -8.52 -2.31
C ARG A 91 -0.58 -7.85 -0.94
N THR A 92 -1.62 -8.19 -0.18
CA THR A 92 -1.79 -7.79 1.22
C THR A 92 -1.57 -8.98 2.14
N GLN A 93 -0.78 -8.77 3.18
CA GLN A 93 -0.43 -9.76 4.18
C GLN A 93 -0.72 -9.21 5.57
N ARG A 94 -1.37 -9.99 6.43
CA ARG A 94 -1.40 -9.73 7.88
C ARG A 94 -0.04 -10.09 8.47
N VAL A 95 0.60 -9.14 9.15
CA VAL A 95 1.93 -9.32 9.76
C VAL A 95 1.87 -9.53 11.26
N ALA A 96 0.82 -9.03 11.92
CA ALA A 96 0.55 -9.27 13.32
C ALA A 96 -0.95 -9.25 13.58
N GLU A 97 -1.39 -10.13 14.46
CA GLU A 97 -2.74 -10.10 15.03
C GLU A 97 -2.81 -9.03 16.10
N GLY A 98 -4.00 -8.47 16.26
CA GLY A 98 -4.28 -7.37 17.13
C GLY A 98 -4.73 -7.73 18.54
N PRO A 99 -4.96 -6.70 19.38
CA PRO A 99 -5.23 -5.31 18.99
C PRO A 99 -3.95 -4.52 18.68
N ALA A 100 -3.62 -4.37 17.39
CA ALA A 100 -2.46 -3.65 16.94
C ALA A 100 -2.75 -2.16 17.09
N THR A 101 -1.90 -1.50 17.87
CA THR A 101 -1.99 -0.06 18.03
C THR A 101 -1.16 0.58 16.93
N ASP A 102 0.12 0.30 16.76
CA ASP A 102 1.00 0.95 15.76
C ASP A 102 1.82 -0.01 14.89
N VAL A 103 2.40 0.54 13.81
CA VAL A 103 3.32 -0.17 12.93
C VAL A 103 4.44 0.72 12.39
N ALA A 104 5.63 0.15 12.21
CA ALA A 104 6.75 0.73 11.48
C ALA A 104 7.47 -0.35 10.65
N LEU A 105 8.24 0.06 9.64
CA LEU A 105 8.78 -0.88 8.66
C LEU A 105 10.20 -0.47 8.19
N SER A 106 11.10 -1.44 7.99
CA SER A 106 12.46 -1.20 7.48
C SER A 106 12.46 -0.75 6.02
N GLY A 107 13.54 -0.13 5.55
CA GLY A 107 13.58 0.46 4.20
C GLY A 107 13.28 -0.51 3.05
N ASP A 108 13.63 -1.80 3.22
CA ASP A 108 13.36 -2.91 2.31
C ASP A 108 12.02 -3.63 2.55
N GLY A 109 11.25 -3.19 3.55
CA GLY A 109 10.01 -3.82 3.97
C GLY A 109 10.17 -5.14 4.73
N ARG A 110 11.37 -5.65 4.99
CA ARG A 110 11.54 -6.99 5.58
C ARG A 110 11.17 -7.05 7.05
N ARG A 111 11.63 -6.08 7.84
CA ARG A 111 11.39 -5.99 9.29
C ARG A 111 10.21 -5.07 9.52
N VAL A 112 9.25 -5.53 10.31
CA VAL A 112 8.09 -4.76 10.74
C VAL A 112 8.09 -4.71 12.25
N VAL A 113 8.00 -3.53 12.82
CA VAL A 113 7.85 -3.35 14.26
C VAL A 113 6.39 -3.01 14.53
N VAL A 114 5.75 -3.73 15.43
CA VAL A 114 4.33 -3.58 15.76
C VAL A 114 4.19 -3.34 17.25
N ALA A 115 3.31 -2.42 17.63
CA ALA A 115 2.86 -2.29 19.01
C ALA A 115 1.50 -2.98 19.17
N THR A 116 1.37 -3.90 20.12
CA THR A 116 0.11 -4.60 20.40
C THR A 116 0.09 -5.24 21.78
N ALA A 117 -1.08 -5.31 22.41
CA ALA A 117 -1.34 -6.11 23.61
C ALA A 117 -1.63 -7.59 23.32
N ALA A 118 -1.59 -8.00 22.04
CA ALA A 118 -1.69 -9.40 21.66
C ALA A 118 -0.43 -10.16 22.05
N ALA A 119 -0.59 -11.34 22.65
CA ALA A 119 0.51 -12.24 22.92
C ALA A 119 1.02 -12.91 21.63
N LEU A 120 1.94 -12.26 20.92
CA LEU A 120 2.51 -12.78 19.66
C LEU A 120 3.67 -13.75 19.88
N THR A 121 4.17 -13.86 21.11
CA THR A 121 5.17 -14.85 21.53
C THR A 121 4.69 -15.58 22.78
N ARG A 122 5.20 -16.80 23.01
CA ARG A 122 4.73 -17.67 24.11
C ARG A 122 5.04 -17.12 25.50
N ASP A 123 6.03 -16.24 25.59
CA ASP A 123 6.51 -15.59 26.80
C ASP A 123 5.77 -14.29 27.11
N ASP A 124 4.80 -13.87 26.28
CA ASP A 124 3.96 -12.73 26.58
C ASP A 124 2.63 -13.14 27.24
N ASP A 125 2.53 -12.86 28.54
CA ASP A 125 1.40 -13.22 29.40
C ASP A 125 0.90 -12.04 30.24
N ASN A 126 1.39 -10.82 29.96
CA ASN A 126 1.10 -9.64 30.79
C ASN A 126 -0.17 -8.88 30.34
N GLY A 127 -0.65 -9.12 29.11
CA GLY A 127 -1.79 -8.41 28.51
C GLY A 127 -1.57 -6.90 28.32
N LEU A 128 -0.32 -6.44 28.32
CA LEU A 128 0.07 -5.04 28.13
C LEU A 128 0.49 -4.83 26.68
N ASP A 129 0.34 -3.60 26.19
CA ASP A 129 0.91 -3.24 24.89
C ASP A 129 2.44 -3.45 24.94
N ASP A 130 2.89 -4.29 24.00
CA ASP A 130 4.27 -4.65 23.80
C ASP A 130 4.71 -4.35 22.37
N ILE A 131 6.00 -4.11 22.22
CA ILE A 131 6.65 -3.90 20.94
C ILE A 131 7.20 -5.25 20.47
N TYR A 132 6.85 -5.61 19.24
CA TYR A 132 7.26 -6.82 18.57
C TYR A 132 7.99 -6.52 17.26
N LEU A 133 9.07 -7.23 17.00
CA LEU A 133 9.78 -7.24 15.73
C LEU A 133 9.39 -8.50 14.94
N VAL A 134 8.83 -8.31 13.75
CA VAL A 134 8.42 -9.35 12.81
C VAL A 134 9.34 -9.35 11.60
N ASP A 135 9.97 -10.48 11.30
CA ASP A 135 10.67 -10.71 10.03
C ASP A 135 9.69 -11.33 9.01
N ARG A 136 9.28 -10.54 8.02
CA ARG A 136 8.31 -10.97 7.00
C ARG A 136 8.81 -12.08 6.09
N ARG A 137 10.13 -12.31 5.99
CA ARG A 137 10.71 -13.36 5.15
C ARG A 137 10.68 -14.71 5.86
N THR A 138 10.94 -14.72 7.16
CA THR A 138 10.99 -15.96 7.95
C THR A 138 9.72 -16.22 8.75
N HIS A 139 8.81 -15.24 8.82
CA HIS A 139 7.64 -15.23 9.69
C HIS A 139 8.00 -15.41 11.18
N ARG A 140 9.21 -14.99 11.57
CA ARG A 140 9.63 -15.01 12.98
C ARG A 140 9.17 -13.71 13.65
N THR A 141 8.57 -13.85 14.82
CA THR A 141 8.22 -12.74 15.70
C THR A 141 9.06 -12.80 16.97
N GLU A 142 9.57 -11.65 17.38
CA GLU A 142 10.36 -11.45 18.59
C GLU A 142 9.75 -10.31 19.39
N ARG A 143 9.53 -10.53 20.68
CA ARG A 143 9.16 -9.48 21.60
C ARG A 143 10.39 -8.66 21.94
N VAL A 144 10.31 -7.33 21.80
CA VAL A 144 11.44 -6.42 22.04
C VAL A 144 11.22 -5.47 23.23
N SER A 145 10.01 -5.43 23.77
CA SER A 145 9.71 -4.77 25.05
C SER A 145 8.95 -5.69 25.99
N HIS A 146 8.91 -5.31 27.26
CA HIS A 146 7.92 -5.78 28.22
C HIS A 146 7.15 -4.55 28.68
N GLY A 147 5.84 -4.48 28.39
CA GLY A 147 4.96 -3.36 28.72
C GLY A 147 5.02 -3.05 30.22
N HIS A 148 4.68 -1.82 30.59
CA HIS A 148 4.85 -1.37 31.98
C HIS A 148 3.59 -1.63 32.83
N PRO A 149 3.64 -2.51 33.86
CA PRO A 149 2.44 -2.89 34.63
C PRO A 149 1.88 -1.76 35.50
N ASP A 150 2.73 -0.87 36.01
CA ASP A 150 2.32 0.21 36.91
C ASP A 150 1.91 1.52 36.21
N VAL A 151 1.94 1.55 34.87
CA VAL A 151 1.51 2.72 34.11
C VAL A 151 0.09 2.45 33.60
N PRO A 152 -0.96 3.07 34.18
CA PRO A 152 -2.31 2.90 33.68
C PRO A 152 -2.40 3.35 32.22
N PRO A 153 -3.28 2.75 31.39
CA PRO A 153 -3.33 2.91 29.92
C PRO A 153 -3.65 4.34 29.42
N ARG A 154 -3.70 5.33 30.32
CA ARG A 154 -3.96 6.75 30.02
C ARG A 154 -2.71 7.62 29.95
N TYR A 155 -1.53 7.07 30.25
CA TYR A 155 -0.29 7.73 29.83
C TYR A 155 0.02 7.28 28.42
N LEU A 156 0.28 8.26 27.56
CA LEU A 156 0.81 8.14 26.21
C LEU A 156 2.17 7.43 26.26
N LEU A 157 2.17 6.13 26.56
CA LEU A 157 3.31 5.28 26.25
C LEU A 157 3.48 5.43 24.75
N ASN A 158 4.60 6.02 24.37
CA ASN A 158 4.94 6.25 22.99
C ASN A 158 5.31 4.91 22.36
N TYR A 159 4.32 4.04 22.19
CA TYR A 159 4.38 2.83 21.38
C TYR A 159 4.31 3.19 19.91
N SER A 160 4.97 4.28 19.52
CA SER A 160 5.22 4.62 18.12
C SER A 160 6.58 4.02 17.79
N PRO A 161 6.67 2.70 17.53
CA PRO A 161 7.93 2.11 17.17
C PRO A 161 8.46 2.81 15.94
N ALA A 162 9.77 2.94 15.88
CA ALA A 162 10.48 3.34 14.69
C ALA A 162 11.59 2.32 14.45
N ILE A 163 11.84 2.04 13.18
CA ILE A 163 12.96 1.21 12.76
C ILE A 163 13.72 1.94 11.66
N SER A 164 15.04 1.84 11.70
CA SER A 164 15.88 2.44 10.68
C SER A 164 15.69 1.77 9.32
N ALA A 165 16.02 2.50 8.25
CA ALA A 165 15.87 1.98 6.89
C ALA A 165 16.70 0.71 6.63
N ASN A 166 17.83 0.54 7.31
CA ASN A 166 18.70 -0.63 7.22
C ASN A 166 18.31 -1.79 8.17
N GLY A 167 17.18 -1.67 8.87
CA GLY A 167 16.72 -2.65 9.86
C GLY A 167 17.33 -2.39 11.21
#